data_AF-A0A4Y2QD75-F1
#
_entry.id   AF-A0A4Y2QD75-F1
#
_cell.length_a   1.000
_cell.length_b   1.000
_cell.length_c   1.000
_cell.angle_alpha   90.00
_cell.angle_beta   90.00
_cell.angle_gamma   90.00
#
_symmetry.space_group_name_H-M   'P 1'
#
loop_
_entity.id
_entity.type
_entity.pdbx_description
1 polymer ?
#
loop_
_entity_poly.entity_id
_entity_poly.type
_entity_poly.pdbx_seq_one_letter_code
_entity_poly.pdbx_strand_id
1 'polypeptide(L)'
;EKADIHFIYGIADGNGSEAQRFPTEAKKKKISELERFPNRRLPDRKTFERLHRQLCEIGSFLASRSDAGRAKTDGALVVEEAILDMVADQPSTSTRAVARQLHVSHSKTWRVLKDECLHYYYFNEYRN
;
A
#
# COMPACT_ATOMS: atom_id res chain seq x y z
N GLU A 1 8.41 -10.28 -11.69
CA GLU A 1 8.59 -8.98 -12.39
C GLU A 1 9.71 -8.13 -11.78
N LYS A 2 9.61 -7.60 -10.55
CA LYS A 2 10.66 -6.71 -10.00
C LYS A 2 12.05 -7.37 -9.87
N ALA A 3 12.09 -8.64 -9.47
CA ALA A 3 13.33 -9.42 -9.42
C ALA A 3 13.93 -9.64 -10.83
N ASP A 4 13.09 -9.95 -11.83
CA ASP A 4 13.54 -10.13 -13.22
C ASP A 4 14.12 -8.84 -13.80
N ILE A 5 13.51 -7.70 -13.48
CA ILE A 5 14.00 -6.36 -13.87
C ILE A 5 15.37 -6.09 -13.22
N HIS A 6 15.55 -6.42 -11.94
CA HIS A 6 16.85 -6.26 -11.28
C HIS A 6 17.93 -7.14 -11.90
N PHE A 7 17.59 -8.40 -12.19
CA PHE A 7 18.51 -9.34 -12.81
C PHE A 7 18.98 -8.85 -14.19
N ILE A 8 18.08 -8.32 -15.02
CA ILE A 8 18.43 -7.70 -16.32
C ILE A 8 19.32 -6.47 -16.13
N TYR A 9 19.05 -5.65 -15.12
CA TYR A 9 19.91 -4.51 -14.80
C TYR A 9 21.33 -4.93 -14.41
N GLY A 10 21.46 -6.04 -13.67
CA GLY A 10 22.74 -6.64 -13.33
C GLY A 10 23.48 -7.21 -14.54
N ILE A 11 22.79 -7.89 -15.46
CA ILE A 11 23.37 -8.37 -16.74
C ILE A 11 23.87 -7.21 -17.60
N ALA A 12 23.17 -6.08 -17.56
CA ALA A 12 23.55 -4.87 -18.28
C ALA A 12 24.60 -4.02 -17.53
N ASP A 13 25.34 -4.61 -16.58
CA ASP A 13 26.38 -3.94 -15.78
C ASP A 13 25.93 -2.62 -15.14
N GLY A 14 24.67 -2.55 -14.71
CA GLY A 14 24.09 -1.34 -14.10
C GLY A 14 23.74 -0.23 -15.10
N ASN A 15 23.77 -0.50 -16.41
CA ASN A 15 23.34 0.44 -17.43
C ASN A 15 21.85 0.26 -17.76
N GLY A 16 21.01 1.18 -17.30
CA GLY A 16 19.58 1.08 -17.50
C GLY A 16 19.14 1.27 -18.97
N SER A 17 19.93 1.97 -19.79
CA SER A 17 19.64 2.10 -21.23
C SER A 17 19.87 0.79 -21.96
N GLU A 18 20.93 0.09 -21.58
CA GLU A 18 21.27 -1.23 -22.10
C GLU A 18 20.30 -2.29 -21.59
N ALA A 19 19.93 -2.25 -20.31
CA ALA A 19 18.89 -3.11 -19.73
C ALA A 19 17.55 -2.97 -20.46
N GLN A 20 17.16 -1.75 -20.86
CA GLN A 20 15.96 -1.51 -21.65
C GLN A 20 16.06 -2.08 -23.07
N ARG A 21 17.25 -2.04 -23.68
CA ARG A 21 17.51 -2.56 -25.03
C ARG A 21 17.71 -4.08 -25.03
N PHE A 22 18.18 -4.64 -23.92
CA PHE A 22 18.57 -6.04 -23.79
C PHE A 22 17.43 -6.97 -24.23
N PRO A 23 17.68 -7.86 -25.21
CA PRO A 23 16.69 -8.82 -25.67
C PRO A 23 16.69 -10.04 -24.74
N THR A 24 15.94 -9.97 -23.65
CA THR A 24 15.78 -11.12 -22.74
C THR A 24 14.63 -12.03 -23.19
N GLU A 25 14.67 -13.32 -22.85
CA GLU A 25 13.50 -14.22 -22.91
C GLU A 25 12.31 -13.66 -22.10
N ALA A 26 12.58 -12.91 -21.02
CA ALA A 26 11.57 -12.14 -20.30
C ALA A 26 10.97 -11.01 -21.14
N LYS A 27 11.75 -10.33 -21.98
CA LYS A 27 11.27 -9.29 -22.91
C LYS A 27 10.50 -9.92 -24.07
N LYS A 28 10.94 -11.06 -24.63
CA LYS A 28 10.17 -11.84 -25.62
C LYS A 28 8.83 -12.30 -25.04
N LYS A 29 8.84 -12.87 -23.84
CA LYS A 29 7.63 -13.29 -23.12
C LYS A 29 6.71 -12.09 -22.81
N LYS A 30 7.25 -10.97 -22.36
CA LYS A 30 6.48 -9.75 -22.08
C LYS A 30 5.94 -9.10 -23.36
N ILE A 31 6.70 -9.13 -24.47
CA ILE A 31 6.25 -8.70 -25.81
C ILE A 31 5.14 -9.63 -26.31
N SER A 32 5.26 -10.95 -26.13
CA SER A 32 4.17 -11.89 -26.45
C SER A 32 2.94 -11.67 -25.54
N GLU A 33 3.13 -11.27 -24.28
CA GLU A 33 2.05 -10.81 -23.41
C GLU A 33 1.47 -9.46 -23.87
N LEU A 34 2.25 -8.59 -24.52
CA LEU A 34 1.77 -7.33 -25.11
C LEU A 34 0.92 -7.58 -26.35
N GLU A 35 1.27 -8.55 -27.18
CA GLU A 35 0.39 -9.00 -28.28
C GLU A 35 -0.96 -9.50 -27.75
N ARG A 36 -0.94 -10.17 -26.57
CA ARG A 36 -2.14 -10.63 -25.86
C ARG A 36 -2.85 -9.52 -25.06
N PHE A 37 -2.12 -8.48 -24.66
CA PHE A 37 -2.58 -7.34 -23.86
C PHE A 37 -1.93 -6.03 -24.37
N PRO A 38 -2.49 -5.42 -25.44
CA PRO A 38 -1.83 -4.36 -26.22
C PRO A 38 -1.49 -3.07 -25.46
N ASN A 39 -1.95 -2.92 -24.22
CA ASN A 39 -1.78 -1.70 -23.42
C ASN A 39 -0.79 -1.82 -22.27
N ARG A 40 -0.11 -2.96 -22.08
CA ARG A 40 0.96 -3.02 -21.07
C ARG A 40 2.15 -2.16 -21.55
N ARG A 41 2.89 -1.55 -20.62
CA ARG A 41 4.08 -0.77 -20.95
C ARG A 41 5.32 -1.53 -20.52
N LEU A 42 6.34 -1.55 -21.37
CA LEU A 42 7.66 -2.06 -20.98
C LEU A 42 8.28 -1.16 -19.91
N PRO A 43 9.09 -1.71 -18.99
CA PRO A 43 9.83 -0.90 -18.03
C PRO A 43 10.75 0.11 -18.73
N ASP A 44 10.70 1.36 -18.29
CA ASP A 44 11.63 2.41 -18.73
C ASP A 44 13.00 2.24 -18.05
N ARG A 45 14.07 2.81 -18.63
CA ARG A 45 15.41 2.87 -18.04
C ARG A 45 15.38 3.27 -16.56
N LYS A 46 14.60 4.32 -16.24
CA LYS A 46 14.49 4.85 -14.87
C LYS A 46 13.90 3.83 -13.90
N THR A 47 13.09 2.88 -14.38
CA THR A 47 12.53 1.82 -13.55
C THR A 47 13.62 0.88 -13.06
N PHE A 48 14.59 0.52 -13.91
CA PHE A 48 15.72 -0.33 -13.53
C PHE A 48 16.59 0.35 -12.47
N GLU A 49 16.97 1.61 -12.72
CA GLU A 49 17.81 2.40 -11.81
C GLU A 49 17.15 2.65 -10.46
N ARG A 50 15.87 3.05 -10.45
CA ARG A 50 15.13 3.28 -9.21
C ARG A 50 15.05 2.01 -8.39
N LEU A 51 14.78 0.88 -9.04
CA LEU A 51 14.60 -0.40 -8.38
C LEU A 51 15.92 -0.91 -7.77
N HIS A 52 17.04 -0.77 -8.48
CA HIS A 52 18.36 -1.06 -7.93
C HIS A 52 18.69 -0.15 -6.75
N ARG A 53 18.48 1.16 -6.90
CA ARG A 53 18.71 2.13 -5.82
C ARG A 53 17.88 1.81 -4.57
N GLN A 54 16.60 1.48 -4.72
CA GLN A 54 15.73 1.08 -3.61
C GLN A 54 16.24 -0.17 -2.90
N LEU A 55 16.81 -1.15 -3.61
CA LEU A 55 17.45 -2.29 -2.97
C LEU A 55 18.70 -1.89 -2.18
N CYS A 56 19.55 -1.04 -2.73
CA CYS A 56 20.76 -0.61 -2.03
C CYS A 56 20.46 0.23 -0.79
N GLU A 57 19.46 1.12 -0.87
CA GLU A 57 19.12 2.06 0.20
C GLU A 57 18.20 1.44 1.27
N ILE A 58 17.22 0.63 0.86
CA ILE A 58 16.12 0.16 1.73
C ILE A 58 16.14 -1.36 1.90
N GLY A 59 16.85 -2.11 1.03
CA GLY A 59 16.87 -3.57 1.06
C GLY A 59 15.57 -4.22 0.58
N SER A 60 14.64 -3.45 0.00
CA SER A 60 13.31 -3.93 -0.38
C SER A 60 12.79 -3.31 -1.67
N PHE A 61 12.03 -4.10 -2.43
CA PHE A 61 11.29 -3.66 -3.61
C PHE A 61 9.94 -3.01 -3.27
N LEU A 62 9.52 -3.08 -2.01
CA LEU A 62 8.26 -2.49 -1.56
C LEU A 62 8.41 -0.98 -1.49
N ALA A 63 7.35 -0.27 -1.89
CA ALA A 63 7.29 1.15 -1.58
C ALA A 63 7.34 1.32 -0.07
N SER A 64 8.08 2.32 0.42
CA SER A 64 8.05 2.63 1.85
C SER A 64 6.61 2.95 2.24
N ARG A 65 6.14 2.41 3.37
CA ARG A 65 4.81 2.75 3.91
C ARG A 65 4.68 4.24 4.21
N SER A 66 5.79 4.96 4.38
CA SER A 66 5.81 6.42 4.50
C SER A 66 5.33 7.14 3.23
N ASP A 67 5.42 6.50 2.06
CA ASP A 67 4.94 7.04 0.79
C ASP A 67 3.43 6.75 0.59
N ALA A 68 2.80 6.01 1.50
CA ALA A 68 1.39 5.65 1.43
C ALA A 68 0.51 6.78 2.00
N GLY A 69 0.45 7.89 1.27
CA GLY A 69 -0.53 8.96 1.49
C GLY A 69 -0.08 10.07 2.44
N ARG A 70 -0.96 11.06 2.61
CA ARG A 70 -0.71 12.23 3.46
C ARG A 70 -0.71 11.81 4.92
N ALA A 71 0.28 12.26 5.69
CA ALA A 71 0.29 12.13 7.14
C ALA A 71 -1.02 12.68 7.75
N LYS A 72 -1.55 11.99 8.76
CA LYS A 72 -2.72 12.47 9.51
C LYS A 72 -2.35 13.79 10.20
N THR A 73 -3.25 14.76 10.18
CA THR A 73 -3.10 16.00 10.95
C THR A 73 -3.37 15.75 12.43
N ASP A 74 -2.83 16.56 13.32
CA ASP A 74 -3.07 16.43 14.77
C ASP A 74 -4.56 16.41 15.11
N GLY A 75 -5.36 17.27 14.46
CA GLY A 75 -6.82 17.26 14.63
C GLY A 75 -7.50 15.97 14.14
N ALA A 76 -6.92 15.29 13.15
CA ALA A 76 -7.44 13.98 12.74
C ALA A 76 -7.11 12.88 13.75
N LEU A 77 -5.99 12.99 14.48
CA LEU A 77 -5.63 12.05 15.55
C LEU A 77 -6.52 12.24 16.78
N VAL A 78 -6.76 13.48 17.21
CA VAL A 78 -7.66 13.80 18.33
C VAL A 78 -9.06 13.24 18.09
N VAL A 79 -9.57 13.37 16.86
CA VAL A 79 -10.88 12.81 16.48
C VAL A 79 -10.87 11.28 16.49
N GLU A 80 -9.76 10.66 16.10
CA GLU A 80 -9.62 9.19 16.15
C GLU A 80 -9.60 8.68 17.60
N GLU A 81 -8.84 9.34 18.46
CA GLU A 81 -8.76 9.03 19.89
C GLU A 81 -10.14 9.16 20.55
N ALA A 82 -10.87 10.25 20.31
CA ALA A 82 -12.24 10.41 20.83
C ALA A 82 -13.21 9.30 20.37
N ILE A 83 -13.05 8.77 19.15
CA ILE A 83 -13.82 7.63 18.65
C ILE A 83 -13.46 6.35 19.43
N LEU A 84 -12.17 6.13 19.66
CA LEU A 84 -11.67 4.95 20.36
C LEU A 84 -12.06 4.98 21.85
N ASP A 85 -11.94 6.12 22.51
CA ASP A 85 -12.33 6.30 23.91
C ASP A 85 -13.82 6.01 24.12
N MET A 86 -14.68 6.55 23.25
CA MET A 86 -16.13 6.31 23.33
C MET A 86 -16.50 4.83 23.16
N VAL A 87 -15.78 4.11 22.28
CA VAL A 87 -16.01 2.68 22.07
C VAL A 87 -15.41 1.85 23.21
N ALA A 88 -14.29 2.28 23.80
CA ALA A 88 -13.71 1.63 24.97
C ALA A 88 -14.63 1.74 26.19
N ASP A 89 -15.22 2.92 26.41
CA ASP A 89 -16.16 3.19 27.50
C ASP A 89 -17.49 2.44 27.31
N GLN A 90 -17.99 2.37 26.07
CA GLN A 90 -19.26 1.74 25.73
C GLN A 90 -19.16 0.85 24.48
N PRO A 91 -18.63 -0.38 24.63
CA PRO A 91 -18.39 -1.29 23.50
C PRO A 91 -19.66 -1.71 22.76
N SER A 92 -20.83 -1.62 23.42
CA SER A 92 -22.13 -1.94 22.81
C SER A 92 -22.72 -0.82 21.95
N THR A 93 -22.00 0.31 21.79
CA THR A 93 -22.49 1.45 21.03
C THR A 93 -22.28 1.21 19.53
N SER A 94 -23.36 1.37 18.75
CA SER A 94 -23.26 1.21 17.30
C SER A 94 -22.35 2.27 16.68
N THR A 95 -21.64 1.93 15.61
CA THR A 95 -20.79 2.87 14.86
C THR A 95 -21.54 4.12 14.38
N ARG A 96 -22.85 4.01 14.13
CA ARG A 96 -23.72 5.15 13.77
C ARG A 96 -24.00 6.08 14.96
N ALA A 97 -24.16 5.52 16.15
CA ALA A 97 -24.37 6.31 17.37
C ALA A 97 -23.10 7.09 17.75
N VAL A 98 -21.94 6.44 17.71
CA VAL A 98 -20.63 7.10 17.92
C VAL A 98 -20.43 8.26 16.94
N ALA A 99 -20.70 8.02 15.65
CA ALA A 99 -20.59 9.05 14.61
C ALA A 99 -21.48 10.28 14.90
N ARG A 100 -22.72 10.05 15.34
CA ARG A 100 -23.66 11.12 15.69
C ARG A 100 -23.20 11.91 16.92
N GLN A 101 -22.66 11.25 17.93
CA GLN A 101 -22.25 11.87 19.19
C GLN A 101 -20.98 12.71 19.03
N LEU A 102 -20.05 12.28 18.19
CA LEU A 102 -18.79 12.99 17.91
C LEU A 102 -18.88 13.95 16.71
N HIS A 103 -20.06 14.09 16.10
CA HIS A 103 -20.27 14.90 14.89
C HIS A 103 -19.31 14.56 13.73
N VAL A 104 -18.98 13.27 13.59
CA VAL A 104 -18.13 12.76 12.52
C VAL A 104 -18.92 11.92 11.52
N SER A 105 -18.39 11.72 10.32
CA SER A 105 -19.03 10.83 9.36
C SER A 105 -18.96 9.36 9.82
N HIS A 106 -20.04 8.61 9.57
CA HIS A 106 -20.10 7.16 9.84
C HIS A 106 -18.95 6.39 9.18
N SER A 107 -18.56 6.77 7.95
CA SER A 107 -17.44 6.18 7.23
C SER A 107 -16.09 6.40 7.91
N LYS A 108 -15.88 7.56 8.55
CA LYS A 108 -14.66 7.84 9.34
C LYS A 108 -14.64 6.94 10.57
N THR A 109 -15.73 6.89 11.35
CA THR A 109 -15.85 6.00 12.51
C THR A 109 -15.58 4.54 12.15
N TRP A 110 -16.18 4.06 11.06
CA TRP A 110 -15.97 2.67 10.61
C TRP A 110 -14.52 2.41 10.20
N ARG A 111 -13.86 3.36 9.52
CA ARG A 111 -12.45 3.23 9.12
C ARG A 111 -11.53 3.15 10.33
N VAL A 112 -11.73 4.01 11.32
CA VAL A 112 -10.92 4.05 12.54
C VAL A 112 -11.01 2.74 13.31
N LEU A 113 -12.22 2.24 13.52
CA LEU A 113 -12.42 0.96 14.21
C LEU A 113 -11.88 -0.22 13.41
N LYS A 114 -11.90 -0.15 12.08
CA LYS A 114 -11.30 -1.17 11.22
C LYS A 114 -9.77 -1.15 11.28
N ASP A 115 -9.17 0.05 11.25
CA ASP A 115 -7.71 0.23 11.31
C ASP A 115 -7.15 -0.29 12.65
N GLU A 116 -7.87 -0.07 13.76
CA GLU A 116 -7.54 -0.56 15.11
C GLU A 116 -8.09 -1.97 15.41
N CYS A 117 -8.68 -2.66 14.44
CA CYS A 117 -9.23 -4.01 14.57
C CYS A 117 -10.33 -4.18 15.66
N LEU A 118 -11.02 -3.10 16.05
CA LEU A 118 -12.10 -3.06 17.06
C LEU A 118 -13.50 -3.29 16.47
N HIS A 119 -13.61 -3.95 15.31
CA HIS A 119 -14.91 -4.09 14.66
C HIS A 119 -15.85 -5.05 15.43
N TYR A 120 -17.05 -4.54 15.70
CA TYR A 120 -18.15 -5.08 16.51
C TYR A 120 -18.52 -6.56 16.31
N TYR A 121 -18.12 -7.18 15.19
CA TYR A 121 -18.34 -8.61 14.98
C TYR A 121 -17.41 -9.51 15.80
N TYR A 122 -16.27 -9.00 16.27
CA TYR A 122 -15.34 -9.78 17.11
C TYR A 122 -15.54 -9.54 18.62
N PHE A 123 -16.13 -8.41 19.03
CA PHE A 123 -16.27 -8.06 20.46
C PHE A 123 -17.36 -8.87 21.19
N ASN A 124 -18.32 -9.45 20.45
CA ASN A 124 -19.38 -10.28 21.04
C ASN A 124 -18.97 -11.76 21.21
N GLU A 125 -17.88 -12.22 20.59
CA GLU A 125 -17.48 -13.63 20.64
C GLU A 125 -16.58 -13.96 21.85
N TYR A 126 -15.86 -12.97 22.39
CA TYR A 126 -14.99 -13.12 23.56
C TYR A 126 -15.68 -12.82 24.91
N ARG A 127 -17.01 -12.73 24.91
CA ARG A 127 -17.81 -12.51 26.12
C ARG A 127 -18.94 -13.54 26.21
N ASN A 128 -18.57 -14.81 26.25
CA ASN A 128 -19.37 -15.91 26.82
C ASN A 128 -18.51 -16.67 27.83
#